data_AF-A0A561TW79-F1
#
_entry.id   AF-A0A561TW79-F1
#
_cell.length_a   1.000
_cell.length_b   1.000
_cell.length_c   1.000
_cell.angle_alpha   90.00
_cell.angle_beta   90.00
_cell.angle_gamma   90.00
#
_symmetry.space_group_name_H-M   'P 1'
#
loop_
_entity.id
_entity.type
_entity.pdbx_description
1 polymer ?
#
loop_
_entity_poly.entity_id
_entity_poly.type
_entity_poly.pdbx_seq_one_letter_code
_entity_poly.pdbx_strand_id
1 'polypeptide(L)'
;MDRPHACRPGRRAVLAALGAAAGAVVAGSPASAQDGSGIEGIHGAGTRKRQMRGVWITSLGNIDWPRRHRLDAEHARADFTELLDEVRAIGFNAVFVQVRPTADAFWPSPFEPWSQWLTGTQGRDPGWDPLEFMVRAAHERGLAFHAWFNPFRVAIHPDPSRLVPGHPARRNPHWTVVYRGEIYYNPGIPAVRAFVQQAVMDAVLRYDIDGVHIDDYFYPYPDRTEFDDAAAFAAHGRRFTDRAAWRRDNVNVMVRQLRDLVRAARPEAVYGVSPFGVWRNQATDPGGSRTQALQSYDAQYCDTRAWIRNGWVDYIAPQLYWWIGFTIADYAVLAPWWAEQTAGTDTLLWIGQSASRPGAPDRPRPWQDPAELSRHLALNATLPAIGGDLFFSARSVQLDRIGAIRQLARAHWQHPALVPLPPRLAATAPPAPPTLTPCADPPGLTITPSPRPDSPRPFQYALYHYGTDPGPEPPADAARLSTLLPAHHLDRFHPPATAPGPWYAVTAVDRAGRESPASAPVRLSSR
;
A
#
# COMPACT_ATOMS: atom_id res chain seq x y z
N MET A 1 20.86 -34.69 -43.78
CA MET A 1 20.08 -34.48 -45.00
C MET A 1 18.80 -35.31 -44.91
N ASP A 2 17.56 -34.78 -44.88
CA ASP A 2 17.13 -33.39 -44.65
C ASP A 2 15.69 -33.31 -44.08
N ARG A 3 15.35 -32.15 -43.50
CA ARG A 3 13.99 -31.62 -43.25
C ARG A 3 13.65 -30.64 -44.41
N PRO A 4 12.40 -30.13 -44.66
CA PRO A 4 11.34 -29.90 -43.66
C PRO A 4 9.83 -30.00 -44.08
N HIS A 5 9.00 -29.96 -43.04
CA HIS A 5 7.65 -29.34 -42.87
C HIS A 5 6.71 -28.98 -44.04
N ALA A 6 5.44 -29.38 -43.86
CA ALA A 6 4.23 -28.56 -44.08
C ALA A 6 3.36 -28.71 -42.79
N CYS A 7 2.83 -27.68 -42.11
CA CYS A 7 1.99 -26.53 -42.50
C CYS A 7 0.48 -26.87 -42.57
N ARG A 8 -0.32 -26.30 -41.65
CA ARG A 8 -1.80 -26.21 -41.71
C ARG A 8 -2.31 -24.98 -40.92
N PRO A 9 -3.01 -24.03 -41.57
CA PRO A 9 -3.82 -22.99 -40.92
C PRO A 9 -5.33 -23.25 -41.06
N GLY A 10 -6.16 -22.38 -40.46
CA GLY A 10 -7.54 -22.13 -40.92
C GLY A 10 -8.69 -22.63 -40.02
N ARG A 11 -9.41 -21.69 -39.41
CA ARG A 11 -10.75 -21.88 -38.80
C ARG A 11 -11.79 -21.03 -39.55
N ARG A 12 -12.94 -21.63 -39.89
CA ARG A 12 -14.28 -21.04 -40.18
C ARG A 12 -15.20 -22.21 -40.59
N ALA A 13 -16.52 -22.23 -40.40
CA ALA A 13 -17.48 -21.56 -39.49
C ALA A 13 -18.86 -22.28 -39.67
N VAL A 14 -19.97 -21.72 -39.13
CA VAL A 14 -21.42 -21.93 -39.47
C VAL A 14 -22.32 -22.55 -38.36
N LEU A 15 -23.21 -21.69 -37.81
CA LEU A 15 -24.61 -21.89 -37.32
C LEU A 15 -24.94 -23.07 -36.35
N ALA A 16 -26.18 -23.31 -35.86
CA ALA A 16 -27.29 -22.51 -35.26
C ALA A 16 -28.53 -23.45 -35.15
N ALA A 17 -29.54 -23.33 -34.28
CA ALA A 17 -29.81 -22.62 -33.01
C ALA A 17 -30.83 -23.53 -32.22
N LEU A 18 -31.84 -23.16 -31.41
CA LEU A 18 -32.43 -21.93 -30.83
C LEU A 18 -33.33 -22.41 -29.64
N GLY A 19 -33.58 -21.60 -28.60
CA GLY A 19 -34.58 -21.96 -27.56
C GLY A 19 -34.82 -20.87 -26.51
N ALA A 20 -36.06 -20.41 -26.36
CA ALA A 20 -36.46 -19.37 -25.42
C ALA A 20 -37.82 -19.69 -24.76
N ALA A 21 -37.98 -19.30 -23.49
CA ALA A 21 -39.25 -19.22 -22.77
C ALA A 21 -39.15 -18.07 -21.75
N ALA A 22 -40.26 -17.39 -21.48
CA ALA A 22 -40.28 -16.17 -20.66
C ALA A 22 -41.14 -16.33 -19.38
N GLY A 23 -40.86 -15.50 -18.37
CA GLY A 23 -41.64 -15.37 -17.14
C GLY A 23 -41.72 -13.89 -16.73
N ALA A 24 -42.84 -13.47 -16.15
CA ALA A 24 -43.25 -12.07 -16.15
C ALA A 24 -42.81 -11.23 -14.93
N VAL A 25 -42.84 -9.92 -15.17
CA VAL A 25 -42.59 -8.78 -14.27
C VAL A 25 -43.43 -8.80 -12.98
N VAL A 26 -42.84 -8.37 -11.87
CA VAL A 26 -43.52 -7.56 -10.84
C VAL A 26 -42.66 -6.32 -10.58
N ALA A 27 -43.30 -5.15 -10.50
CA ALA A 27 -42.64 -3.87 -10.18
C ALA A 27 -42.94 -3.47 -8.72
N GLY A 28 -41.98 -2.82 -8.06
CA GLY A 28 -42.15 -2.32 -6.70
C GLY A 28 -41.15 -1.22 -6.37
N SER A 29 -41.67 -0.06 -5.98
CA SER A 29 -40.92 1.12 -5.50
C SER A 29 -41.66 1.70 -4.28
N PRO A 30 -41.03 2.60 -3.50
CA PRO A 30 -40.18 2.22 -2.38
C PRO A 30 -40.87 2.42 -1.03
N ALA A 31 -40.49 1.64 -0.02
CA ALA A 31 -40.92 1.86 1.36
C ALA A 31 -39.93 2.79 2.09
N SER A 32 -40.43 3.86 2.71
CA SER A 32 -39.67 4.73 3.60
C SER A 32 -39.64 4.18 5.03
N ALA A 33 -38.50 4.33 5.70
CA ALA A 33 -38.34 4.15 7.15
C ALA A 33 -37.36 5.23 7.65
N GLN A 34 -37.55 5.70 8.89
CA GLN A 34 -36.93 6.92 9.40
C GLN A 34 -35.67 6.66 10.24
N ASP A 35 -34.79 7.66 10.22
CA ASP A 35 -33.98 8.16 11.34
C ASP A 35 -33.26 7.15 12.24
N GLY A 36 -32.05 6.76 11.81
CA GLY A 36 -30.95 6.37 12.70
C GLY A 36 -29.82 7.41 12.63
N SER A 37 -29.64 8.20 13.67
CA SER A 37 -28.64 9.29 13.70
C SER A 37 -27.20 8.75 13.81
N GLY A 38 -26.30 9.17 12.93
CA GLY A 38 -24.85 8.94 13.12
C GLY A 38 -24.04 8.50 11.90
N ILE A 39 -24.29 9.06 10.71
CA ILE A 39 -23.39 8.92 9.55
C ILE A 39 -23.12 10.32 8.97
N GLU A 40 -21.85 10.70 8.89
CA GLU A 40 -21.43 11.96 8.25
C GLU A 40 -21.74 11.94 6.74
N GLY A 41 -21.96 13.13 6.16
CA GLY A 41 -22.62 13.28 4.87
C GLY A 41 -21.99 12.51 3.70
N ILE A 42 -22.83 12.21 2.69
CA ILE A 42 -22.38 11.61 1.43
C ILE A 42 -21.55 12.64 0.64
N HIS A 43 -20.25 12.68 0.97
CA HIS A 43 -19.26 13.53 0.33
C HIS A 43 -19.08 13.15 -1.15
N GLY A 44 -19.12 14.16 -2.03
CA GLY A 44 -18.81 13.98 -3.44
C GLY A 44 -17.37 13.47 -3.63
N ALA A 45 -17.13 12.73 -4.72
CA ALA A 45 -16.00 11.82 -4.91
C ALA A 45 -14.58 12.38 -4.63
N GLY A 46 -14.37 13.71 -4.68
CA GLY A 46 -13.10 14.38 -4.38
C GLY A 46 -12.93 14.93 -2.95
N THR A 47 -13.88 14.72 -2.02
CA THR A 47 -13.91 15.42 -0.70
C THR A 47 -13.82 14.48 0.52
N ARG A 48 -13.03 13.40 0.45
CA ARG A 48 -12.71 12.58 1.64
C ARG A 48 -11.49 13.14 2.37
N LYS A 49 -11.67 13.58 3.63
CA LYS A 49 -10.59 14.15 4.48
C LYS A 49 -9.40 13.22 4.68
N ARG A 50 -9.70 11.92 4.76
CA ARG A 50 -8.75 10.83 4.95
C ARG A 50 -8.79 9.93 3.72
N GLN A 51 -7.63 9.77 3.08
CA GLN A 51 -7.46 8.94 1.89
C GLN A 51 -6.01 8.47 1.84
N MET A 52 -5.79 7.15 1.75
CA MET A 52 -4.46 6.63 1.43
C MET A 52 -4.14 6.99 -0.03
N ARG A 53 -3.04 7.70 -0.25
CA ARG A 53 -2.47 8.00 -1.57
C ARG A 53 -1.03 7.50 -1.53
N GLY A 54 -0.87 6.19 -1.65
CA GLY A 54 0.41 5.51 -1.48
C GLY A 54 1.06 5.10 -2.80
N VAL A 55 2.38 5.01 -2.82
CA VAL A 55 3.14 4.53 -3.99
C VAL A 55 4.21 3.51 -3.59
N TRP A 56 4.33 2.42 -4.35
CA TRP A 56 5.39 1.43 -4.14
C TRP A 56 6.71 1.87 -4.77
N ILE A 57 7.79 1.77 -3.99
CA ILE A 57 9.17 1.99 -4.42
C ILE A 57 9.90 0.64 -4.36
N THR A 58 10.00 -0.01 -5.51
CA THR A 58 10.60 -1.34 -5.72
C THR A 58 12.11 -1.23 -5.90
N SER A 59 12.86 -2.02 -5.12
CA SER A 59 14.32 -2.01 -5.14
C SER A 59 14.91 -3.24 -5.84
N LEU A 60 14.17 -4.36 -5.85
CA LEU A 60 14.45 -5.54 -6.68
C LEU A 60 14.67 -5.10 -8.14
N GLY A 61 15.80 -5.48 -8.74
CA GLY A 61 16.12 -5.14 -10.13
C GLY A 61 16.37 -3.65 -10.39
N ASN A 62 16.47 -2.80 -9.36
CA ASN A 62 16.50 -1.34 -9.49
C ASN A 62 15.30 -0.79 -10.30
N ILE A 63 14.11 -1.38 -10.08
CA ILE A 63 12.86 -1.06 -10.81
C ILE A 63 12.40 0.38 -10.56
N ASP A 64 12.50 0.89 -9.33
CA ASP A 64 12.19 2.29 -9.00
C ASP A 64 13.42 3.01 -8.42
N TRP A 65 14.01 2.48 -7.35
CA TRP A 65 15.15 3.10 -6.66
C TRP A 65 16.17 2.06 -6.11
N PRO A 66 17.49 2.33 -6.13
CA PRO A 66 18.16 3.43 -6.82
C PRO A 66 17.94 3.38 -8.34
N ARG A 67 17.68 4.51 -9.00
CA ARG A 67 17.32 4.58 -10.43
C ARG A 67 18.44 4.06 -11.33
N ARG A 68 19.70 4.12 -10.86
CA ARG A 68 20.92 3.60 -11.51
C ARG A 68 21.61 2.61 -10.57
N HIS A 69 22.24 1.58 -11.12
CA HIS A 69 23.06 0.66 -10.32
C HIS A 69 24.35 1.33 -9.81
N ARG A 70 24.82 0.95 -8.62
CA ARG A 70 26.11 1.35 -8.04
C ARG A 70 26.30 2.87 -7.87
N LEU A 71 25.24 3.60 -7.51
CA LEU A 71 25.39 4.96 -7.01
C LEU A 71 26.19 4.96 -5.69
N ASP A 72 27.00 6.00 -5.49
CA ASP A 72 27.57 6.30 -4.17
C ASP A 72 26.50 6.86 -3.21
N ALA A 73 26.90 7.09 -1.96
CA ALA A 73 26.00 7.54 -0.90
C ALA A 73 25.40 8.94 -1.14
N GLU A 74 26.05 9.83 -1.89
CA GLU A 74 25.54 11.18 -2.16
C GLU A 74 24.50 11.11 -3.28
N HIS A 75 24.86 10.51 -4.41
CA HIS A 75 23.95 10.35 -5.55
C HIS A 75 22.75 9.49 -5.21
N ALA A 76 22.89 8.42 -4.40
CA ALA A 76 21.76 7.60 -3.98
C ALA A 76 20.78 8.37 -3.07
N ARG A 77 21.29 9.24 -2.19
CA ARG A 77 20.47 10.12 -1.35
C ARG A 77 19.71 11.13 -2.22
N ALA A 78 20.39 11.80 -3.14
CA ALA A 78 19.78 12.74 -4.09
C ALA A 78 18.69 12.07 -4.94
N ASP A 79 18.97 10.90 -5.51
CA ASP A 79 18.06 10.09 -6.34
C ASP A 79 16.78 9.66 -5.59
N PHE A 80 16.89 9.38 -4.28
CA PHE A 80 15.70 9.13 -3.44
C PHE A 80 14.94 10.43 -3.13
N THR A 81 15.68 11.51 -2.88
CA THR A 81 15.13 12.82 -2.50
C THR A 81 14.28 13.39 -3.64
N GLU A 82 14.81 13.37 -4.86
CA GLU A 82 14.11 13.74 -6.09
C GLU A 82 12.84 12.88 -6.30
N LEU A 83 12.94 11.57 -6.10
CA LEU A 83 11.78 10.66 -6.19
C LEU A 83 10.68 11.05 -5.19
N LEU A 84 11.04 11.31 -3.93
CA LEU A 84 10.07 11.72 -2.89
C LEU A 84 9.42 13.08 -3.20
N ASP A 85 10.17 14.05 -3.73
CA ASP A 85 9.63 15.36 -4.12
C ASP A 85 8.70 15.25 -5.34
N GLU A 86 9.04 14.42 -6.34
CA GLU A 86 8.17 14.13 -7.48
C GLU A 86 6.82 13.52 -7.04
N VAL A 87 6.82 12.51 -6.16
CA VAL A 87 5.56 11.88 -5.73
C VAL A 87 4.77 12.79 -4.78
N ARG A 88 5.42 13.57 -3.91
CA ARG A 88 4.74 14.59 -3.10
C ARG A 88 4.05 15.63 -4.00
N ALA A 89 4.71 16.08 -5.07
CA ALA A 89 4.15 17.06 -6.00
C ALA A 89 2.94 16.54 -6.81
N ILE A 90 2.82 15.22 -7.01
CA ILE A 90 1.62 14.60 -7.61
C ILE A 90 0.47 14.47 -6.60
N GLY A 91 0.75 14.57 -5.29
CA GLY A 91 -0.25 14.53 -4.21
C GLY A 91 -0.32 13.22 -3.42
N PHE A 92 0.72 12.37 -3.52
CA PHE A 92 0.87 11.19 -2.66
C PHE A 92 1.18 11.60 -1.21
N ASN A 93 0.71 10.81 -0.23
CA ASN A 93 0.92 11.03 1.21
C ASN A 93 1.66 9.87 1.92
N ALA A 94 1.96 8.78 1.21
CA ALA A 94 2.72 7.65 1.76
C ALA A 94 3.60 6.95 0.71
N VAL A 95 4.71 6.35 1.17
CA VAL A 95 5.64 5.56 0.35
C VAL A 95 5.86 4.17 0.93
N PHE A 96 5.83 3.15 0.07
CA PHE A 96 5.90 1.74 0.42
C PHE A 96 7.19 1.16 -0.17
N VAL A 97 8.26 1.17 0.62
CA VAL A 97 9.64 1.10 0.11
C VAL A 97 10.27 -0.27 0.38
N GLN A 98 10.75 -0.94 -0.66
CA GLN A 98 11.23 -2.32 -0.57
C GLN A 98 12.60 -2.41 0.11
N VAL A 99 12.60 -2.52 1.44
CA VAL A 99 13.81 -2.60 2.27
C VAL A 99 14.42 -4.00 2.35
N ARG A 100 13.64 -5.03 1.97
CA ARG A 100 14.07 -6.44 1.93
C ARG A 100 13.51 -7.17 0.70
N PRO A 101 14.19 -7.13 -0.46
CA PRO A 101 13.72 -7.76 -1.70
C PRO A 101 14.08 -9.25 -1.84
N THR A 102 15.25 -9.68 -1.36
CA THR A 102 15.88 -10.98 -1.68
C THR A 102 16.69 -11.53 -0.49
N ALA A 103 16.04 -11.70 0.67
CA ALA A 103 16.67 -12.10 1.94
C ALA A 103 17.94 -11.28 2.29
N ASP A 104 17.93 -10.01 1.88
CA ASP A 104 19.01 -9.05 1.96
C ASP A 104 18.48 -7.67 2.38
N ALA A 105 19.32 -6.88 3.05
CA ALA A 105 18.89 -5.71 3.81
C ALA A 105 19.32 -4.38 3.18
N PHE A 106 18.44 -3.39 3.23
CA PHE A 106 18.74 -1.97 2.97
C PHE A 106 19.18 -1.19 4.22
N TRP A 107 19.71 -1.91 5.21
CA TRP A 107 20.22 -1.37 6.48
C TRP A 107 21.29 -2.33 7.05
N PRO A 108 22.14 -1.91 8.00
CA PRO A 108 23.16 -2.76 8.61
C PRO A 108 22.53 -3.78 9.57
N SER A 109 21.91 -4.82 9.00
CA SER A 109 21.28 -5.94 9.71
C SER A 109 22.31 -6.95 10.22
N PRO A 110 22.18 -7.46 11.46
CA PRO A 110 22.98 -8.59 11.93
C PRO A 110 22.45 -9.95 11.44
N PHE A 111 21.24 -9.99 10.86
CA PHE A 111 20.57 -11.21 10.44
C PHE A 111 20.82 -11.57 8.97
N GLU A 112 20.79 -10.57 8.08
CA GLU A 112 20.85 -10.76 6.64
C GLU A 112 21.85 -9.81 5.96
N PRO A 113 22.50 -10.23 4.86
CA PRO A 113 23.55 -9.45 4.23
C PRO A 113 23.03 -8.17 3.58
N TRP A 114 23.90 -7.18 3.41
CA TRP A 114 23.63 -5.98 2.61
C TRP A 114 23.09 -6.31 1.21
N SER A 115 22.07 -5.55 0.79
CA SER A 115 21.40 -5.68 -0.50
C SER A 115 22.34 -5.49 -1.69
N GLN A 116 22.29 -6.43 -2.64
CA GLN A 116 23.04 -6.32 -3.88
C GLN A 116 22.57 -5.14 -4.77
N TRP A 117 21.36 -4.66 -4.56
CA TRP A 117 20.72 -3.60 -5.37
C TRP A 117 21.25 -2.19 -5.06
N LEU A 118 21.99 -2.05 -3.95
CA LEU A 118 22.76 -0.85 -3.60
C LEU A 118 24.10 -0.82 -4.34
N THR A 119 24.98 -1.79 -4.06
CA THR A 119 26.40 -1.75 -4.45
C THR A 119 26.72 -2.58 -5.70
N GLY A 120 25.76 -3.36 -6.21
CA GLY A 120 25.95 -4.38 -7.25
C GLY A 120 26.69 -5.63 -6.76
N THR A 121 26.71 -5.90 -5.45
CA THR A 121 27.33 -7.10 -4.82
C THR A 121 26.67 -7.39 -3.46
N GLN A 122 26.07 -8.56 -3.29
CA GLN A 122 25.44 -8.94 -2.01
C GLN A 122 26.48 -8.93 -0.86
N GLY A 123 26.08 -8.48 0.32
CA GLY A 123 26.93 -8.42 1.52
C GLY A 123 28.00 -7.33 1.52
N ARG A 124 28.18 -6.59 0.42
CA ARG A 124 29.07 -5.42 0.40
C ARG A 124 28.36 -4.20 1.01
N ASP A 125 28.97 -3.68 2.07
CA ASP A 125 28.57 -2.45 2.75
C ASP A 125 28.57 -1.24 1.77
N PRO A 126 27.51 -0.41 1.77
CA PRO A 126 27.44 0.79 0.94
C PRO A 126 28.16 2.01 1.56
N GLY A 127 28.58 1.95 2.84
CA GLY A 127 29.24 3.03 3.56
C GLY A 127 28.30 4.00 4.30
N TRP A 128 27.02 3.65 4.45
CA TRP A 128 25.98 4.44 5.12
C TRP A 128 24.80 3.55 5.52
N ASP A 129 23.84 4.09 6.29
CA ASP A 129 22.53 3.44 6.53
C ASP A 129 21.46 4.03 5.57
N PRO A 130 21.00 3.27 4.57
CA PRO A 130 19.93 3.73 3.68
C PRO A 130 18.58 3.84 4.36
N LEU A 131 18.24 2.95 5.30
CA LEU A 131 16.90 2.93 5.90
C LEU A 131 16.68 4.08 6.88
N GLU A 132 17.70 4.43 7.68
CA GLU A 132 17.69 5.65 8.50
C GLU A 132 17.39 6.88 7.63
N PHE A 133 18.11 7.01 6.52
CA PHE A 133 17.93 8.13 5.60
C PHE A 133 16.56 8.11 4.90
N MET A 134 16.12 6.96 4.40
CA MET A 134 14.88 6.86 3.63
C MET A 134 13.64 7.18 4.50
N VAL A 135 13.63 6.75 5.77
CA VAL A 135 12.59 7.15 6.75
C VAL A 135 12.64 8.66 6.95
N ARG A 136 13.82 9.21 7.30
CA ARG A 136 13.95 10.63 7.62
C ARG A 136 13.59 11.54 6.43
N ALA A 137 14.05 11.22 5.22
CA ALA A 137 13.77 12.01 4.01
C ALA A 137 12.28 12.01 3.62
N ALA A 138 11.55 10.94 3.93
CA ALA A 138 10.09 10.86 3.76
C ALA A 138 9.37 11.67 4.84
N HIS A 139 9.77 11.54 6.10
CA HIS A 139 9.24 12.34 7.22
C HIS A 139 9.48 13.83 7.03
N GLU A 140 10.67 14.22 6.54
CA GLU A 140 11.04 15.59 6.15
C GLU A 140 10.02 16.21 5.18
N ARG A 141 9.32 15.38 4.40
CA ARG A 141 8.31 15.73 3.39
C ARG A 141 6.87 15.54 3.84
N GLY A 142 6.62 15.05 5.06
CA GLY A 142 5.27 14.67 5.52
C GLY A 142 4.71 13.44 4.80
N LEU A 143 5.56 12.57 4.28
CA LEU A 143 5.18 11.28 3.69
C LEU A 143 5.30 10.18 4.76
N ALA A 144 4.25 9.39 4.95
CA ALA A 144 4.32 8.20 5.80
C ALA A 144 5.21 7.12 5.14
N PHE A 145 6.14 6.55 5.89
CA PHE A 145 7.09 5.54 5.43
C PHE A 145 6.68 4.13 5.86
N HIS A 146 6.23 3.32 4.90
CA HIS A 146 5.95 1.90 5.09
C HIS A 146 7.13 1.07 4.60
N ALA A 147 7.80 0.37 5.50
CA ALA A 147 8.87 -0.56 5.15
C ALA A 147 8.27 -1.84 4.54
N TRP A 148 8.58 -2.11 3.28
CA TRP A 148 8.14 -3.28 2.53
C TRP A 148 9.19 -4.39 2.56
N PHE A 149 8.77 -5.55 3.05
CA PHE A 149 9.55 -6.78 3.10
C PHE A 149 8.90 -7.84 2.21
N ASN A 150 9.66 -8.41 1.28
CA ASN A 150 9.32 -9.71 0.72
C ASN A 150 9.57 -10.77 1.81
N PRO A 151 8.67 -11.72 2.08
CA PRO A 151 8.80 -12.59 3.25
C PRO A 151 9.74 -13.78 3.00
N PHE A 152 9.70 -14.42 1.83
CA PHE A 152 10.38 -15.72 1.63
C PHE A 152 11.29 -15.84 0.41
N ARG A 153 11.34 -14.87 -0.53
CA ARG A 153 12.34 -14.92 -1.62
C ARG A 153 13.76 -14.73 -1.05
N VAL A 154 14.68 -15.61 -1.44
CA VAL A 154 16.11 -15.55 -1.12
C VAL A 154 16.95 -15.09 -2.30
N ALA A 155 16.68 -15.59 -3.51
CA ALA A 155 17.43 -15.15 -4.70
C ALA A 155 16.65 -15.36 -5.99
N ILE A 156 16.86 -14.47 -6.95
CA ILE A 156 16.36 -14.60 -8.34
C ILE A 156 17.26 -15.48 -9.23
N HIS A 157 17.93 -16.47 -8.63
CA HIS A 157 18.77 -17.47 -9.31
C HIS A 157 18.78 -18.77 -8.49
N PRO A 158 19.01 -19.96 -9.09
CA PRO A 158 18.84 -21.24 -8.40
C PRO A 158 20.06 -21.67 -7.57
N ASP A 159 21.22 -21.06 -7.81
CA ASP A 159 22.51 -21.48 -7.27
C ASP A 159 22.82 -20.83 -5.90
N PRO A 160 22.88 -21.59 -4.79
CA PRO A 160 23.17 -21.06 -3.46
C PRO A 160 24.64 -20.69 -3.25
N SER A 161 25.57 -21.14 -4.11
CA SER A 161 27.00 -20.85 -3.98
C SER A 161 27.35 -19.39 -4.27
N ARG A 162 26.46 -18.69 -5.00
CA ARG A 162 26.49 -17.25 -5.27
C ARG A 162 26.05 -16.38 -4.10
N LEU A 163 25.33 -16.93 -3.12
CA LEU A 163 25.01 -16.22 -1.87
C LEU A 163 26.30 -16.05 -1.05
N VAL A 164 26.46 -14.93 -0.35
CA VAL A 164 27.67 -14.72 0.47
C VAL A 164 27.86 -15.85 1.52
N PRO A 165 29.10 -16.23 1.90
CA PRO A 165 29.34 -17.36 2.81
C PRO A 165 28.57 -17.32 4.13
N GLY A 166 28.34 -16.11 4.68
CA GLY A 166 27.56 -15.90 5.90
C GLY A 166 26.04 -15.86 5.72
N HIS A 167 25.50 -16.01 4.51
CA HIS A 167 24.05 -15.91 4.27
C HIS A 167 23.28 -16.98 5.06
N PRO A 168 22.17 -16.66 5.75
CA PRO A 168 21.43 -17.63 6.57
C PRO A 168 20.96 -18.86 5.79
N ALA A 169 20.37 -18.69 4.61
CA ALA A 169 20.09 -19.77 3.65
C ALA A 169 21.32 -20.64 3.30
N ARG A 170 22.50 -20.06 3.09
CA ARG A 170 23.73 -20.82 2.79
C ARG A 170 24.29 -21.56 4.01
N ARG A 171 24.12 -21.01 5.21
CA ARG A 171 24.43 -21.67 6.49
C ARG A 171 23.42 -22.77 6.86
N ASN A 172 22.18 -22.65 6.39
CA ASN A 172 21.08 -23.58 6.66
C ASN A 172 20.44 -24.07 5.35
N PRO A 173 21.13 -24.89 4.53
CA PRO A 173 20.62 -25.28 3.20
C PRO A 173 19.27 -26.02 3.25
N HIS A 174 18.99 -26.71 4.35
CA HIS A 174 17.71 -27.38 4.61
C HIS A 174 16.53 -26.40 4.88
N TRP A 175 16.77 -25.10 4.98
CA TRP A 175 15.73 -24.07 5.09
C TRP A 175 15.16 -23.64 3.73
N THR A 176 15.78 -24.03 2.62
CA THR A 176 15.47 -23.49 1.30
C THR A 176 14.97 -24.51 0.29
N VAL A 177 14.15 -24.03 -0.64
CA VAL A 177 13.65 -24.75 -1.81
C VAL A 177 14.07 -23.99 -3.06
N VAL A 178 14.68 -24.68 -4.02
CA VAL A 178 14.92 -24.13 -5.37
C VAL A 178 13.65 -24.35 -6.19
N TYR A 179 13.07 -23.28 -6.71
CA TYR A 179 11.78 -23.33 -7.38
C TYR A 179 11.71 -22.27 -8.49
N ARG A 180 11.34 -22.69 -9.72
CA ARG A 180 11.29 -21.84 -10.94
C ARG A 180 12.61 -21.15 -11.34
N GLY A 181 13.75 -21.62 -10.85
CA GLY A 181 15.04 -20.96 -11.05
C GLY A 181 15.33 -19.86 -10.02
N GLU A 182 14.52 -19.72 -8.97
CA GLU A 182 14.76 -18.85 -7.81
C GLU A 182 15.00 -19.72 -6.55
N ILE A 183 15.54 -19.13 -5.49
CA ILE A 183 15.64 -19.76 -4.16
C ILE A 183 14.62 -19.10 -3.24
N TYR A 184 13.87 -19.91 -2.49
CA TYR A 184 12.93 -19.49 -1.47
C TYR A 184 13.26 -20.12 -0.11
N TYR A 185 13.05 -19.38 0.97
CA TYR A 185 12.89 -19.93 2.31
C TYR A 185 11.59 -20.77 2.36
N ASN A 186 11.61 -21.93 3.02
CA ASN A 186 10.45 -22.82 3.14
C ASN A 186 9.52 -22.36 4.28
N PRO A 187 8.30 -21.85 4.01
CA PRO A 187 7.41 -21.36 5.06
C PRO A 187 6.95 -22.48 6.02
N GLY A 188 7.05 -23.74 5.62
CA GLY A 188 6.67 -24.92 6.40
C GLY A 188 7.55 -25.22 7.61
N ILE A 189 8.75 -24.63 7.68
CA ILE A 189 9.71 -24.87 8.76
C ILE A 189 9.53 -23.79 9.84
N PRO A 190 9.21 -24.15 11.11
CA PRO A 190 8.98 -23.16 12.17
C PRO A 190 10.17 -22.24 12.44
N ALA A 191 11.40 -22.78 12.37
CA ALA A 191 12.64 -22.00 12.54
C ALA A 191 12.82 -20.94 11.44
N VAL A 192 12.38 -21.23 10.21
CA VAL A 192 12.41 -20.28 9.09
C VAL A 192 11.45 -19.12 9.32
N ARG A 193 10.22 -19.40 9.78
CA ARG A 193 9.25 -18.33 10.11
C ARG A 193 9.78 -17.44 11.24
N ALA A 194 10.32 -18.04 12.30
CA ALA A 194 10.92 -17.31 13.41
C ALA A 194 12.12 -16.44 12.96
N PHE A 195 12.98 -16.97 12.08
CA PHE A 195 14.10 -16.23 11.52
C PHE A 195 13.64 -15.04 10.65
N VAL A 196 12.67 -15.25 9.75
CA VAL A 196 12.11 -14.16 8.92
C VAL A 196 11.44 -13.09 9.80
N GLN A 197 10.75 -13.49 10.86
CA GLN A 197 10.20 -12.55 11.86
C GLN A 197 11.33 -11.75 12.54
N GLN A 198 12.43 -12.38 12.97
CA GLN A 198 13.58 -11.67 13.54
C GLN A 198 14.22 -10.67 12.56
N ALA A 199 14.44 -11.09 11.30
CA ALA A 199 15.01 -10.22 10.27
C ALA A 199 14.13 -8.99 9.95
N VAL A 200 12.80 -9.15 9.92
CA VAL A 200 11.87 -8.01 9.81
C VAL A 200 11.90 -7.15 11.08
N MET A 201 11.83 -7.77 12.26
CA MET A 201 11.72 -7.04 13.53
C MET A 201 12.97 -6.24 13.90
N ASP A 202 14.16 -6.59 13.40
CA ASP A 202 15.35 -5.73 13.52
C ASP A 202 15.08 -4.32 12.97
N ALA A 203 14.52 -4.24 11.77
CA ALA A 203 14.14 -2.96 11.17
C ALA A 203 13.01 -2.25 11.94
N VAL A 204 11.99 -3.01 12.38
CA VAL A 204 10.85 -2.48 13.16
C VAL A 204 11.29 -1.90 14.51
N LEU A 205 12.29 -2.50 15.16
CA LEU A 205 12.82 -2.02 16.45
C LEU A 205 13.71 -0.79 16.28
N ARG A 206 14.50 -0.73 15.20
CA ARG A 206 15.56 0.28 15.00
C ARG A 206 15.11 1.55 14.29
N TYR A 207 14.25 1.46 13.27
CA TYR A 207 13.91 2.60 12.41
C TYR A 207 12.50 3.10 12.69
N ASP A 208 12.29 4.40 12.51
CA ASP A 208 11.07 5.07 12.94
C ASP A 208 9.94 4.97 11.90
N ILE A 209 9.64 3.75 11.45
CA ILE A 209 8.69 3.47 10.37
C ILE A 209 7.22 3.69 10.77
N ASP A 210 6.39 4.16 9.84
CA ASP A 210 4.93 4.33 10.03
C ASP A 210 4.16 3.03 9.78
N GLY A 211 4.77 2.07 9.09
CA GLY A 211 4.17 0.76 8.93
C GLY A 211 5.11 -0.31 8.38
N VAL A 212 4.64 -1.55 8.49
CA VAL A 212 5.23 -2.77 7.92
C VAL A 212 4.31 -3.27 6.82
N HIS A 213 4.90 -3.55 5.66
CA HIS A 213 4.20 -4.00 4.48
C HIS A 213 4.77 -5.32 3.97
N ILE A 214 3.90 -6.29 3.67
CA ILE A 214 4.26 -7.57 3.03
C ILE A 214 3.59 -7.63 1.66
N ASP A 215 4.30 -8.15 0.65
CA ASP A 215 3.76 -8.38 -0.70
C ASP A 215 3.03 -9.73 -0.82
N ASP A 216 2.72 -10.15 -2.05
CA ASP A 216 1.99 -11.38 -2.35
C ASP A 216 2.85 -12.65 -2.37
N TYR A 217 4.17 -12.54 -2.22
CA TYR A 217 5.11 -13.67 -2.41
C TYR A 217 5.29 -14.51 -1.13
N PHE A 218 4.20 -15.11 -0.65
CA PHE A 218 4.23 -16.08 0.45
C PHE A 218 4.78 -17.44 -0.01
N TYR A 219 3.94 -18.33 -0.53
CA TYR A 219 4.43 -19.36 -1.44
C TYR A 219 4.51 -18.76 -2.86
N PRO A 220 5.52 -19.16 -3.66
CA PRO A 220 5.70 -18.65 -5.00
C PRO A 220 4.60 -19.10 -5.97
N TYR A 221 4.34 -18.28 -6.99
CA TYR A 221 3.36 -18.57 -8.04
C TYR A 221 3.56 -19.97 -8.66
N PRO A 222 2.47 -20.69 -8.99
CA PRO A 222 2.53 -22.07 -9.50
C PRO A 222 3.27 -22.18 -10.84
N ASP A 223 3.94 -23.31 -11.02
CA ASP A 223 4.60 -23.72 -12.27
C ASP A 223 4.37 -25.24 -12.49
N ARG A 224 5.08 -25.83 -13.45
CA ARG A 224 4.99 -27.24 -13.86
C ARG A 224 5.57 -28.23 -12.84
N THR A 225 6.30 -27.74 -11.84
CA THR A 225 6.85 -28.48 -10.70
C THR A 225 6.13 -28.06 -9.43
N GLU A 226 5.98 -28.96 -8.45
CA GLU A 226 5.58 -28.55 -7.10
C GLU A 226 6.72 -27.84 -6.35
N PHE A 227 6.36 -27.08 -5.32
CA PHE A 227 7.27 -26.61 -4.28
C PHE A 227 7.65 -27.80 -3.38
N ASP A 228 8.94 -28.15 -3.30
CA ASP A 228 9.41 -29.30 -2.54
C ASP A 228 9.53 -28.99 -1.03
N ASP A 229 8.43 -29.24 -0.33
CA ASP A 229 8.32 -29.17 1.12
C ASP A 229 7.84 -30.48 1.74
N ALA A 230 7.94 -31.60 1.02
CA ALA A 230 7.39 -32.89 1.46
C ALA A 230 7.99 -33.36 2.81
N ALA A 231 9.29 -33.17 3.00
CA ALA A 231 9.97 -33.46 4.27
C ALA A 231 9.49 -32.54 5.41
N ALA A 232 9.27 -31.25 5.14
CA ALA A 232 8.74 -30.30 6.12
C ALA A 232 7.27 -30.60 6.48
N PHE A 233 6.46 -31.07 5.52
CA PHE A 233 5.10 -31.54 5.77
C PHE A 233 5.09 -32.81 6.64
N ALA A 234 5.98 -33.79 6.37
CA ALA A 234 6.12 -34.98 7.21
C ALA A 234 6.56 -34.65 8.65
N ALA A 235 7.44 -33.66 8.82
CA ALA A 235 7.94 -33.22 10.13
C ALA A 235 6.95 -32.37 10.93
N HIS A 236 6.24 -31.43 10.27
CA HIS A 236 5.47 -30.38 10.94
C HIS A 236 3.97 -30.35 10.58
N GLY A 237 3.54 -31.16 9.62
CA GLY A 237 2.17 -31.19 9.10
C GLY A 237 1.20 -32.13 9.81
N ARG A 238 1.63 -32.88 10.84
CA ARG A 238 0.86 -33.97 11.49
C ARG A 238 -0.57 -33.64 11.97
N ARG A 239 -0.92 -32.35 12.12
CA ARG A 239 -2.27 -31.90 12.49
C ARG A 239 -3.19 -31.58 11.30
N PHE A 240 -2.75 -31.84 10.07
CA PHE A 240 -3.49 -31.57 8.83
C PHE A 240 -3.67 -32.84 8.01
N THR A 241 -4.87 -33.01 7.45
CA THR A 241 -5.21 -34.10 6.53
C THR A 241 -4.72 -33.86 5.10
N ASP A 242 -4.48 -32.60 4.72
CA ASP A 242 -3.93 -32.22 3.42
C ASP A 242 -2.83 -31.17 3.52
N ARG A 243 -1.93 -31.15 2.53
CA ARG A 243 -0.78 -30.25 2.51
C ARG A 243 -1.14 -28.79 2.22
N ALA A 244 -2.23 -28.51 1.50
CA ALA A 244 -2.63 -27.13 1.18
C ALA A 244 -3.20 -26.41 2.43
N ALA A 245 -3.94 -27.10 3.29
CA ALA A 245 -4.36 -26.58 4.59
C ALA A 245 -3.16 -26.28 5.50
N TRP A 246 -2.16 -27.17 5.54
CA TRP A 246 -0.89 -26.91 6.25
C TRP A 246 -0.14 -25.71 5.67
N ARG A 247 0.02 -25.60 4.35
CA ARG A 247 0.66 -24.43 3.70
C ARG A 247 -0.06 -23.13 4.06
N ARG A 248 -1.39 -23.09 4.03
CA ARG A 248 -2.20 -21.93 4.48
C ARG A 248 -1.99 -21.62 5.96
N ASP A 249 -1.96 -22.62 6.84
CA ASP A 249 -1.70 -22.42 8.26
C ASP A 249 -0.30 -21.83 8.52
N ASN A 250 0.74 -22.31 7.84
CA ASN A 250 2.09 -21.76 7.97
C ASN A 250 2.13 -20.25 7.62
N VAL A 251 1.40 -19.85 6.58
CA VAL A 251 1.23 -18.43 6.20
C VAL A 251 0.40 -17.67 7.24
N ASN A 252 -0.73 -18.21 7.69
CA ASN A 252 -1.58 -17.59 8.71
C ASN A 252 -0.83 -17.38 10.04
N VAL A 253 0.00 -18.35 10.45
CA VAL A 253 0.90 -18.25 11.60
C VAL A 253 1.93 -17.14 11.40
N MET A 254 2.56 -17.05 10.22
CA MET A 254 3.51 -15.97 9.90
C MET A 254 2.85 -14.59 10.01
N VAL A 255 1.70 -14.38 9.35
CA VAL A 255 0.98 -13.10 9.31
C VAL A 255 0.53 -12.69 10.73
N ARG A 256 -0.14 -13.58 11.47
CA ARG A 256 -0.63 -13.28 12.82
C ARG A 256 0.51 -12.99 13.80
N GLN A 257 1.57 -13.80 13.81
CA GLN A 257 2.69 -13.59 14.73
C GLN A 257 3.46 -12.30 14.41
N LEU A 258 3.63 -11.96 13.12
CA LEU A 258 4.28 -10.70 12.77
C LEU A 258 3.41 -9.49 13.16
N ARG A 259 2.08 -9.58 12.98
CA ARG A 259 1.12 -8.59 13.53
C ARG A 259 1.28 -8.41 15.04
N ASP A 260 1.33 -9.53 15.78
CA ASP A 260 1.50 -9.54 17.24
C ASP A 260 2.81 -8.85 17.66
N LEU A 261 3.93 -9.17 16.99
CA LEU A 261 5.26 -8.60 17.25
C LEU A 261 5.36 -7.10 16.89
N VAL A 262 4.83 -6.69 15.72
CA VAL A 262 4.86 -5.29 15.27
C VAL A 262 4.06 -4.40 16.22
N ARG A 263 2.82 -4.79 16.58
CA ARG A 263 2.00 -4.02 17.53
C ARG A 263 2.62 -3.94 18.94
N ALA A 264 3.43 -4.92 19.35
CA ALA A 264 4.15 -4.87 20.63
C ALA A 264 5.38 -3.95 20.61
N ALA A 265 6.13 -3.90 19.50
CA ALA A 265 7.37 -3.12 19.39
C ALA A 265 7.18 -1.66 18.90
N ARG A 266 6.16 -1.43 18.08
CA ARG A 266 5.78 -0.13 17.51
C ARG A 266 4.25 -0.01 17.52
N PRO A 267 3.61 0.29 18.66
CA PRO A 267 2.15 0.30 18.77
C PRO A 267 1.44 1.19 17.74
N GLU A 268 2.04 2.33 17.39
CA GLU A 268 1.46 3.29 16.42
C GLU A 268 1.70 2.89 14.96
N ALA A 269 2.65 2.00 14.66
CA ALA A 269 2.92 1.57 13.28
C ALA A 269 1.87 0.57 12.78
N VAL A 270 1.50 0.66 11.50
CA VAL A 270 0.47 -0.21 10.89
C VAL A 270 1.05 -1.43 10.18
N TYR A 271 0.46 -2.60 10.40
CA TYR A 271 0.83 -3.85 9.73
C TYR A 271 -0.19 -4.23 8.66
N GLY A 272 0.24 -4.52 7.43
CA GLY A 272 -0.67 -4.96 6.37
C GLY A 272 0.00 -5.62 5.18
N VAL A 273 -0.83 -6.17 4.29
CA VAL A 273 -0.41 -7.09 3.22
C VAL A 273 -1.03 -6.70 1.88
N SER A 274 -0.25 -6.81 0.80
CA SER A 274 -0.69 -6.63 -0.59
C SER A 274 -0.84 -7.98 -1.32
N PRO A 275 -1.96 -8.70 -1.17
CA PRO A 275 -2.15 -9.99 -1.83
C PRO A 275 -2.51 -9.84 -3.31
N PHE A 276 -2.34 -10.91 -4.08
CA PHE A 276 -2.92 -11.02 -5.41
C PHE A 276 -4.44 -10.77 -5.36
N GLY A 277 -4.96 -10.00 -6.32
CA GLY A 277 -6.29 -9.39 -6.27
C GLY A 277 -7.52 -10.32 -6.29
N VAL A 278 -7.34 -11.65 -6.30
CA VAL A 278 -8.41 -12.65 -6.22
C VAL A 278 -8.07 -13.68 -5.14
N TRP A 279 -8.88 -13.73 -4.08
CA TRP A 279 -8.81 -14.75 -3.02
C TRP A 279 -9.20 -16.12 -3.58
N ARG A 280 -10.45 -16.24 -4.03
CA ARG A 280 -11.04 -17.41 -4.72
C ARG A 280 -12.09 -16.96 -5.73
N ASN A 281 -12.31 -17.77 -6.76
CA ASN A 281 -13.37 -17.62 -7.76
C ASN A 281 -14.67 -18.25 -7.24
N GLN A 282 -15.82 -17.67 -7.60
CA GLN A 282 -17.14 -18.17 -7.19
C GLN A 282 -17.40 -19.64 -7.60
N ALA A 283 -16.79 -20.09 -8.70
CA ALA A 283 -16.88 -21.48 -9.19
C ALA A 283 -16.06 -22.49 -8.36
N THR A 284 -15.19 -22.02 -7.46
CA THR A 284 -14.41 -22.86 -6.52
C THR A 284 -14.90 -22.70 -5.08
N ASP A 285 -15.44 -21.54 -4.74
CA ASP A 285 -15.97 -21.21 -3.41
C ASP A 285 -17.18 -20.27 -3.57
N PRO A 286 -18.40 -20.59 -3.10
CA PRO A 286 -19.56 -19.73 -3.30
C PRO A 286 -19.41 -18.30 -2.75
N GLY A 287 -18.51 -18.09 -1.77
CA GLY A 287 -18.18 -16.77 -1.25
C GLY A 287 -17.02 -16.04 -1.96
N GLY A 288 -16.46 -16.63 -3.02
CA GLY A 288 -15.44 -16.03 -3.88
C GLY A 288 -16.00 -15.01 -4.88
N SER A 289 -15.12 -14.25 -5.52
CA SER A 289 -15.48 -13.24 -6.51
C SER A 289 -15.96 -13.86 -7.83
N ARG A 290 -16.78 -13.12 -8.61
CA ARG A 290 -17.30 -13.56 -9.91
C ARG A 290 -16.26 -13.49 -11.03
N THR A 291 -15.17 -14.23 -10.84
CA THR A 291 -13.94 -14.22 -11.65
C THR A 291 -13.54 -15.63 -12.09
N GLN A 292 -12.54 -15.73 -12.96
CA GLN A 292 -11.97 -16.98 -13.50
C GLN A 292 -10.43 -16.96 -13.45
N ALA A 293 -9.87 -16.28 -12.44
CA ALA A 293 -8.45 -15.98 -12.33
C ALA A 293 -7.67 -17.06 -11.57
N LEU A 294 -6.35 -16.84 -11.39
CA LEU A 294 -5.58 -17.48 -10.32
C LEU A 294 -6.20 -17.12 -8.96
N GLN A 295 -6.05 -18.01 -7.96
CA GLN A 295 -6.69 -17.89 -6.65
C GLN A 295 -5.60 -17.89 -5.57
N SER A 296 -5.44 -16.81 -4.82
CA SER A 296 -4.33 -16.69 -3.87
C SER A 296 -4.43 -17.69 -2.72
N TYR A 297 -5.64 -18.08 -2.30
CA TYR A 297 -5.93 -19.13 -1.30
C TYR A 297 -5.43 -20.53 -1.71
N ASP A 298 -5.48 -20.84 -3.01
CA ASP A 298 -5.17 -22.16 -3.56
C ASP A 298 -3.77 -22.24 -4.18
N ALA A 299 -3.26 -21.12 -4.72
CA ALA A 299 -2.01 -21.06 -5.48
C ALA A 299 -0.81 -20.46 -4.70
N GLN A 300 -1.06 -19.51 -3.79
CA GLN A 300 -0.04 -18.89 -2.92
C GLN A 300 -0.24 -19.25 -1.44
N TYR A 301 -1.33 -19.96 -1.13
CA TYR A 301 -1.80 -20.31 0.21
C TYR A 301 -2.10 -19.10 1.11
N CYS A 302 -2.57 -18.01 0.50
CA CYS A 302 -2.90 -16.74 1.14
C CYS A 302 -4.38 -16.66 1.51
N ASP A 303 -4.75 -17.03 2.74
CA ASP A 303 -6.13 -16.93 3.21
C ASP A 303 -6.49 -15.52 3.72
N THR A 304 -6.48 -14.55 2.80
CA THR A 304 -6.77 -13.12 3.08
C THR A 304 -8.09 -12.91 3.82
N ARG A 305 -9.11 -13.72 3.51
CA ARG A 305 -10.44 -13.66 4.15
C ARG A 305 -10.38 -14.02 5.63
N ALA A 306 -9.51 -14.96 6.02
CA ALA A 306 -9.24 -15.24 7.43
C ALA A 306 -8.45 -14.10 8.09
N TRP A 307 -7.47 -13.49 7.41
CA TRP A 307 -6.65 -12.42 7.98
C TRP A 307 -7.49 -11.18 8.34
N ILE A 308 -8.40 -10.78 7.44
CA ILE A 308 -9.35 -9.68 7.65
C ILE A 308 -10.29 -10.01 8.83
N ARG A 309 -10.99 -11.14 8.77
CA ARG A 309 -12.01 -11.53 9.77
C ARG A 309 -11.48 -11.72 11.19
N ASN A 310 -10.19 -12.00 11.35
CA ASN A 310 -9.55 -12.14 12.66
C ASN A 310 -8.68 -10.92 13.05
N GLY A 311 -8.72 -9.83 12.27
CA GLY A 311 -7.95 -8.60 12.53
C GLY A 311 -6.43 -8.80 12.53
N TRP A 312 -5.91 -9.79 11.79
CA TRP A 312 -4.48 -10.09 11.68
C TRP A 312 -3.72 -9.14 10.76
N VAL A 313 -4.42 -8.17 10.16
CA VAL A 313 -3.86 -7.01 9.46
C VAL A 313 -4.64 -5.76 9.88
N ASP A 314 -3.96 -4.62 9.90
CA ASP A 314 -4.58 -3.29 10.06
C ASP A 314 -5.12 -2.77 8.72
N TYR A 315 -4.51 -3.20 7.61
CA TYR A 315 -4.99 -2.93 6.25
C TYR A 315 -4.71 -4.11 5.30
N ILE A 316 -5.56 -4.23 4.28
CA ILE A 316 -5.39 -5.15 3.16
C ILE A 316 -5.31 -4.36 1.85
N ALA A 317 -4.37 -4.72 0.98
CA ALA A 317 -4.05 -3.98 -0.24
C ALA A 317 -4.15 -4.84 -1.52
N PRO A 318 -5.33 -5.37 -1.90
CA PRO A 318 -5.47 -6.30 -3.02
C PRO A 318 -5.04 -5.68 -4.35
N GLN A 319 -4.20 -6.42 -5.09
CA GLN A 319 -3.61 -6.01 -6.37
C GLN A 319 -4.62 -6.14 -7.53
N LEU A 320 -5.45 -5.12 -7.75
CA LEU A 320 -6.46 -5.09 -8.82
C LEU A 320 -5.88 -4.57 -10.15
N TYR A 321 -4.87 -5.28 -10.67
CA TYR A 321 -4.09 -4.86 -11.85
C TYR A 321 -4.76 -5.17 -13.21
N TRP A 322 -6.09 -5.02 -13.27
CA TRP A 322 -6.94 -5.23 -14.44
C TRP A 322 -7.81 -4.00 -14.70
N TRP A 323 -8.35 -3.90 -15.91
CA TRP A 323 -9.21 -2.79 -16.33
C TRP A 323 -10.70 -3.12 -16.09
N ILE A 324 -11.54 -2.10 -16.08
CA ILE A 324 -13.00 -2.23 -15.93
C ILE A 324 -13.59 -2.91 -17.19
N GLY A 325 -14.29 -4.03 -17.00
CA GLY A 325 -14.79 -4.88 -18.08
C GLY A 325 -13.85 -6.01 -18.49
N PHE A 326 -12.79 -6.31 -17.73
CA PHE A 326 -11.94 -7.48 -18.04
C PHE A 326 -12.60 -8.81 -17.64
N THR A 327 -13.05 -9.58 -18.62
CA THR A 327 -13.92 -10.77 -18.43
C THR A 327 -13.40 -11.90 -17.53
N ILE A 328 -12.10 -11.95 -17.22
CA ILE A 328 -11.51 -12.97 -16.32
C ILE A 328 -11.40 -12.45 -14.87
N ALA A 329 -11.15 -11.16 -14.68
CA ALA A 329 -10.83 -10.53 -13.39
C ALA A 329 -11.23 -9.05 -13.43
N ASP A 330 -12.53 -8.78 -13.58
CA ASP A 330 -13.04 -7.43 -13.79
C ASP A 330 -12.82 -6.56 -12.54
N TYR A 331 -12.18 -5.41 -12.72
CA TYR A 331 -12.01 -4.42 -11.66
C TYR A 331 -13.35 -4.03 -11.02
N ALA A 332 -14.42 -3.90 -11.83
CA ALA A 332 -15.75 -3.54 -11.37
C ALA A 332 -16.50 -4.68 -10.65
N VAL A 333 -16.00 -5.92 -10.71
CA VAL A 333 -16.45 -7.04 -9.88
C VAL A 333 -15.62 -7.13 -8.59
N LEU A 334 -14.31 -6.88 -8.69
CA LEU A 334 -13.38 -7.10 -7.59
C LEU A 334 -13.39 -5.98 -6.55
N ALA A 335 -13.46 -4.70 -6.94
CA ALA A 335 -13.50 -3.60 -5.98
C ALA A 335 -14.72 -3.69 -5.02
N PRO A 336 -15.96 -3.97 -5.48
CA PRO A 336 -17.09 -4.24 -4.58
C PRO A 336 -16.91 -5.50 -3.72
N TRP A 337 -16.37 -6.60 -4.27
CA TRP A 337 -16.19 -7.85 -3.52
C TRP A 337 -15.19 -7.69 -2.36
N TRP A 338 -14.09 -6.96 -2.56
CA TRP A 338 -13.16 -6.64 -1.49
C TRP A 338 -13.75 -5.68 -0.46
N ALA A 339 -14.52 -4.67 -0.90
CA ALA A 339 -15.24 -3.77 0.00
C ALA A 339 -16.23 -4.53 0.91
N GLU A 340 -16.91 -5.56 0.40
CA GLU A 340 -17.73 -6.48 1.18
C GLU A 340 -16.89 -7.28 2.19
N GLN A 341 -15.70 -7.77 1.83
CA GLN A 341 -14.90 -8.60 2.75
C GLN A 341 -14.36 -7.82 3.96
N THR A 342 -14.14 -6.51 3.84
CA THR A 342 -13.72 -5.64 4.96
C THR A 342 -14.88 -4.97 5.70
N ALA A 343 -16.11 -5.03 5.18
CA ALA A 343 -17.27 -4.40 5.80
C ALA A 343 -17.54 -5.00 7.20
N GLY A 344 -17.73 -4.13 8.20
CA GLY A 344 -17.92 -4.55 9.60
C GLY A 344 -16.66 -5.07 10.29
N THR A 345 -15.46 -4.75 9.77
CA THR A 345 -14.17 -5.11 10.39
C THR A 345 -13.28 -3.89 10.58
N ASP A 346 -12.32 -3.97 11.51
CA ASP A 346 -11.31 -2.92 11.72
C ASP A 346 -10.21 -2.86 10.64
N THR A 347 -10.25 -3.76 9.63
CA THR A 347 -9.24 -3.81 8.57
C THR A 347 -9.56 -2.78 7.48
N LEU A 348 -8.67 -1.81 7.29
CA LEU A 348 -8.76 -0.83 6.21
C LEU A 348 -8.54 -1.49 4.84
N LEU A 349 -9.30 -1.07 3.81
CA LEU A 349 -9.10 -1.52 2.43
C LEU A 349 -8.48 -0.41 1.59
N TRP A 350 -7.33 -0.68 0.97
CA TRP A 350 -6.72 0.19 -0.05
C TRP A 350 -6.56 -0.59 -1.36
N ILE A 351 -6.84 -0.01 -2.52
CA ILE A 351 -6.75 -0.77 -3.78
C ILE A 351 -5.35 -0.66 -4.42
N GLY A 352 -4.76 -1.80 -4.77
CA GLY A 352 -3.52 -1.85 -5.55
C GLY A 352 -3.79 -1.50 -7.02
N GLN A 353 -3.41 -0.30 -7.43
CA GLN A 353 -3.50 0.24 -8.79
C GLN A 353 -2.24 -0.05 -9.62
N SER A 354 -2.38 -0.30 -10.91
CA SER A 354 -1.25 -0.63 -11.80
C SER A 354 -0.85 0.53 -12.71
N ALA A 355 -0.04 1.46 -12.19
CA ALA A 355 0.51 2.59 -12.95
C ALA A 355 1.41 2.16 -14.12
N SER A 356 1.94 0.94 -14.10
CA SER A 356 2.79 0.40 -15.18
C SER A 356 2.03 -0.03 -16.44
N ARG A 357 0.71 -0.23 -16.38
CA ARG A 357 -0.13 -0.71 -17.51
C ARG A 357 -0.52 0.40 -18.50
N PRO A 358 -0.95 1.61 -18.08
CA PRO A 358 -1.29 2.68 -19.00
C PRO A 358 -0.18 3.02 -20.00
N GLY A 359 -0.55 3.13 -21.27
CA GLY A 359 0.36 3.49 -22.37
C GLY A 359 1.49 2.50 -22.64
N ALA A 360 1.47 1.29 -22.06
CA ALA A 360 2.49 0.28 -22.36
C ALA A 360 2.18 -0.39 -23.71
N PRO A 361 3.15 -0.50 -24.65
CA PRO A 361 2.88 -0.93 -26.03
C PRO A 361 2.27 -2.33 -26.20
N ASP A 362 2.45 -3.22 -25.22
CA ASP A 362 1.97 -4.60 -25.25
C ASP A 362 0.54 -4.77 -24.69
N ARG A 363 -0.12 -3.69 -24.29
CA ARG A 363 -1.40 -3.74 -23.55
C ARG A 363 -2.62 -3.50 -24.44
N PRO A 364 -3.75 -4.20 -24.18
CA PRO A 364 -4.99 -4.03 -24.94
C PRO A 364 -5.57 -2.61 -24.81
N ARG A 365 -6.42 -2.24 -25.78
CA ARG A 365 -7.00 -0.89 -25.95
C ARG A 365 -7.46 -0.17 -24.65
N PRO A 366 -8.09 -0.81 -23.65
CA PRO A 366 -8.50 -0.12 -22.41
C PRO A 366 -7.34 0.54 -21.67
N TRP A 367 -6.15 -0.08 -21.67
CA TRP A 367 -4.93 0.53 -21.09
C TRP A 367 -4.30 1.62 -21.95
N GLN A 368 -4.81 1.86 -23.15
CA GLN A 368 -4.39 2.98 -24.02
C GLN A 368 -5.29 4.21 -23.86
N ASP A 369 -6.32 4.14 -22.99
CA ASP A 369 -7.15 5.28 -22.60
C ASP A 369 -6.62 5.88 -21.28
N PRO A 370 -6.19 7.16 -21.26
CA PRO A 370 -5.68 7.79 -20.04
C PRO A 370 -6.75 7.99 -18.96
N ALA A 371 -8.03 7.86 -19.30
CA ALA A 371 -9.12 7.91 -18.32
C ALA A 371 -9.31 6.62 -17.52
N GLU A 372 -8.65 5.49 -17.84
CA GLU A 372 -8.92 4.19 -17.19
C GLU A 372 -8.68 4.21 -15.67
N LEU A 373 -7.51 4.67 -15.22
CA LEU A 373 -7.25 4.81 -13.78
C LEU A 373 -8.15 5.87 -13.12
N SER A 374 -8.61 6.87 -13.87
CA SER A 374 -9.59 7.84 -13.35
C SER A 374 -10.98 7.21 -13.16
N ARG A 375 -11.37 6.25 -14.01
CA ARG A 375 -12.57 5.42 -13.81
C ARG A 375 -12.44 4.48 -12.61
N HIS A 376 -11.25 3.91 -12.37
CA HIS A 376 -10.98 3.11 -11.17
C HIS A 376 -11.26 3.91 -9.89
N LEU A 377 -10.73 5.13 -9.78
CA LEU A 377 -10.97 5.98 -8.59
C LEU A 377 -12.41 6.50 -8.52
N ALA A 378 -13.05 6.79 -9.66
CA ALA A 378 -14.47 7.15 -9.68
C ALA A 378 -15.36 6.02 -9.13
N LEU A 379 -15.04 4.75 -9.41
CA LEU A 379 -15.72 3.59 -8.81
C LEU A 379 -15.34 3.41 -7.32
N ASN A 380 -14.06 3.55 -6.95
CA ASN A 380 -13.64 3.44 -5.56
C ASN A 380 -14.33 4.47 -4.66
N ALA A 381 -14.58 5.68 -5.19
CA ALA A 381 -15.27 6.74 -4.48
C ALA A 381 -16.72 6.37 -4.09
N THR A 382 -17.43 5.52 -4.87
CA THR A 382 -18.79 5.07 -4.54
C THR A 382 -18.82 3.93 -3.51
N LEU A 383 -17.66 3.43 -3.09
CA LEU A 383 -17.51 2.34 -2.11
C LEU A 383 -16.90 2.92 -0.82
N PRO A 384 -17.69 3.16 0.25
CA PRO A 384 -17.18 3.81 1.47
C PRO A 384 -16.02 3.05 2.14
N ALA A 385 -16.03 1.71 2.08
CA ALA A 385 -14.99 0.88 2.69
C ALA A 385 -13.60 1.03 2.04
N ILE A 386 -13.51 1.46 0.78
CA ILE A 386 -12.21 1.70 0.13
C ILE A 386 -11.65 3.03 0.66
N GLY A 387 -10.67 2.94 1.56
CA GLY A 387 -10.00 4.07 2.20
C GLY A 387 -8.89 4.74 1.39
N GLY A 388 -8.65 4.30 0.15
CA GLY A 388 -7.64 4.87 -0.75
C GLY A 388 -6.98 3.84 -1.67
N ASP A 389 -5.81 4.20 -2.20
CA ASP A 389 -5.17 3.54 -3.32
C ASP A 389 -3.64 3.48 -3.16
N LEU A 390 -3.03 2.36 -3.58
CA LEU A 390 -1.58 2.15 -3.64
C LEU A 390 -1.15 1.93 -5.10
N PHE A 391 -0.18 2.70 -5.61
CA PHE A 391 0.18 2.68 -7.04
C PHE A 391 1.48 1.92 -7.31
N PHE A 392 1.41 0.89 -8.15
CA PHE A 392 2.55 0.10 -8.61
C PHE A 392 3.02 0.57 -10.00
N SER A 393 4.15 1.27 -10.15
CA SER A 393 5.15 1.65 -9.15
C SER A 393 5.67 3.08 -9.39
N ALA A 394 6.51 3.62 -8.51
CA ALA A 394 6.98 5.01 -8.55
C ALA A 394 7.55 5.44 -9.91
N ARG A 395 8.45 4.68 -10.54
CA ARG A 395 8.99 5.00 -11.88
C ARG A 395 7.89 5.01 -12.94
N SER A 396 6.84 4.22 -12.80
CA SER A 396 5.68 4.23 -13.71
C SER A 396 4.75 5.42 -13.47
N VAL A 397 4.57 5.81 -12.20
CA VAL A 397 3.86 7.02 -11.76
C VAL A 397 4.53 8.29 -12.30
N GLN A 398 5.86 8.33 -12.29
CA GLN A 398 6.68 9.44 -12.80
C GLN A 398 6.70 9.49 -14.34
N LEU A 399 6.83 8.34 -15.00
CA LEU A 399 6.87 8.25 -16.46
C LEU A 399 5.54 8.64 -17.13
N ASP A 400 4.40 8.31 -16.50
CA ASP A 400 3.03 8.72 -16.88
C ASP A 400 2.78 8.77 -18.40
N ARG A 401 3.04 7.64 -19.08
CA ARG A 401 3.24 7.54 -20.56
C ARG A 401 2.18 8.22 -21.43
N ILE A 402 0.94 8.27 -20.97
CA ILE A 402 -0.21 8.84 -21.68
C ILE A 402 -0.94 9.93 -20.87
N GLY A 403 -0.37 10.40 -19.76
CA GLY A 403 -0.98 11.43 -18.91
C GLY A 403 -2.05 10.93 -17.93
N ALA A 404 -2.21 9.61 -17.78
CA ALA A 404 -3.23 8.97 -16.96
C ALA A 404 -3.14 9.33 -15.47
N ILE A 405 -1.92 9.39 -14.91
CA ILE A 405 -1.69 9.73 -13.50
C ILE A 405 -1.97 11.22 -13.27
N ARG A 406 -1.47 12.10 -14.15
CA ARG A 406 -1.78 13.55 -14.06
C ARG A 406 -3.26 13.85 -14.32
N GLN A 407 -3.96 13.06 -15.15
CA GLN A 407 -5.41 13.16 -15.33
C GLN A 407 -6.17 12.71 -14.07
N LEU A 408 -5.77 11.59 -13.46
CA LEU A 408 -6.32 11.08 -12.22
C LEU A 408 -6.16 12.08 -11.07
N ALA A 409 -4.94 12.59 -10.85
CA ALA A 409 -4.67 13.52 -9.75
C ALA A 409 -5.51 14.82 -9.86
N ARG A 410 -5.61 15.40 -11.07
CA ARG A 410 -6.47 16.58 -11.33
C ARG A 410 -7.98 16.30 -11.14
N ALA A 411 -8.42 15.07 -11.39
CA ALA A 411 -9.83 14.69 -11.23
C ALA A 411 -10.21 14.40 -9.77
N HIS A 412 -9.33 13.76 -9.00
CA HIS A 412 -9.68 13.17 -7.70
C HIS A 412 -8.92 13.76 -6.49
N TRP A 413 -7.76 14.38 -6.69
CA TRP A 413 -6.86 14.83 -5.61
C TRP A 413 -6.74 16.36 -5.54
N GLN A 414 -7.87 17.05 -5.72
CA GLN A 414 -7.96 18.53 -5.74
C GLN A 414 -7.65 19.16 -4.36
N HIS A 415 -7.84 18.40 -3.28
CA HIS A 415 -7.47 18.78 -1.92
C HIS A 415 -6.38 17.84 -1.37
N PRO A 416 -5.56 18.30 -0.40
CA PRO A 416 -4.74 17.40 0.43
C PRO A 416 -5.63 16.37 1.14
N ALA A 417 -5.05 15.24 1.54
CA ALA A 417 -5.73 14.25 2.35
C ALA A 417 -4.79 13.72 3.45
N LEU A 418 -5.33 13.58 4.66
CA LEU A 418 -4.65 12.91 5.75
C LEU A 418 -4.59 11.40 5.49
N VAL A 419 -3.62 10.73 6.11
CA VAL A 419 -3.60 9.26 6.12
C VAL A 419 -4.84 8.71 6.87
N PRO A 420 -5.39 7.56 6.44
CA PRO A 420 -6.45 6.88 7.18
C PRO A 420 -5.98 6.46 8.58
N LEU A 421 -6.75 6.81 9.60
CA LEU A 421 -6.52 6.44 11.00
C LEU A 421 -7.13 5.05 11.24
N PRO A 422 -6.35 4.01 11.61
CA PRO A 422 -6.90 2.69 11.94
C PRO A 422 -7.79 2.76 13.19
N PRO A 423 -8.92 2.03 13.26
CA PRO A 423 -9.83 2.08 14.41
C PRO A 423 -9.14 1.83 15.77
N ARG A 424 -8.20 0.87 15.81
CA ARG A 424 -7.40 0.56 17.01
C ARG A 424 -6.51 1.71 17.52
N LEU A 425 -6.25 2.73 16.70
CA LEU A 425 -5.46 3.92 17.05
C LEU A 425 -6.34 5.17 17.26
N ALA A 426 -7.65 5.10 17.00
CA ALA A 426 -8.55 6.22 17.21
C ALA A 426 -8.92 6.43 18.70
N ALA A 427 -8.70 5.43 19.56
CA ALA A 427 -9.05 5.47 20.97
C ALA A 427 -7.98 6.13 21.89
N THR A 428 -6.76 6.35 21.39
CA THR A 428 -5.72 7.08 22.14
C THR A 428 -5.84 8.58 21.90
N ALA A 429 -5.46 9.39 22.89
CA ALA A 429 -5.55 10.85 22.78
C ALA A 429 -4.78 11.38 21.55
N PRO A 430 -5.30 12.41 20.86
CA PRO A 430 -4.59 13.11 19.78
C PRO A 430 -3.51 14.06 20.35
N PRO A 431 -2.71 14.71 19.49
CA PRO A 431 -1.87 15.84 19.87
C PRO A 431 -2.69 16.95 20.54
N ALA A 432 -2.04 17.73 21.40
CA ALA A 432 -2.65 18.95 21.93
C ALA A 432 -2.78 20.01 20.82
N PRO A 433 -3.86 20.81 20.80
CA PRO A 433 -4.07 21.81 19.77
C PRO A 433 -2.95 22.87 19.80
N PRO A 434 -2.44 23.28 18.62
CA PRO A 434 -1.46 24.36 18.49
C PRO A 434 -2.14 25.74 18.53
N THR A 435 -1.33 26.80 18.63
CA THR A 435 -1.80 28.18 18.47
C THR A 435 -1.47 28.69 17.08
N LEU A 436 -2.41 29.39 16.44
CA LEU A 436 -2.22 30.07 15.16
C LEU A 436 -2.14 31.58 15.42
N THR A 437 -1.17 32.29 14.82
CA THR A 437 -1.08 33.76 14.94
C THR A 437 -0.87 34.42 13.56
N PRO A 438 -1.59 35.51 13.25
CA PRO A 438 -1.34 36.29 12.04
C PRO A 438 -0.11 37.19 12.24
N CYS A 439 0.75 37.22 11.24
CA CYS A 439 1.86 38.17 11.10
C CYS A 439 1.50 39.26 10.09
N ALA A 440 1.87 40.51 10.37
CA ALA A 440 1.50 41.66 9.54
C ALA A 440 2.47 41.93 8.37
N ASP A 441 3.77 41.72 8.55
CA ASP A 441 4.78 42.07 7.53
C ASP A 441 5.88 40.99 7.36
N PRO A 442 6.02 40.38 6.16
CA PRO A 442 4.95 40.24 5.17
C PRO A 442 3.76 39.43 5.74
N PRO A 443 2.52 39.68 5.29
CA PRO A 443 1.32 38.99 5.78
C PRO A 443 1.42 37.47 5.67
N GLY A 444 1.18 36.77 6.77
CA GLY A 444 1.23 35.31 6.83
C GLY A 444 0.76 34.78 8.18
N LEU A 445 0.90 33.48 8.38
CA LEU A 445 0.49 32.75 9.59
C LEU A 445 1.68 32.04 10.21
N THR A 446 1.80 32.11 11.53
CA THR A 446 2.77 31.34 12.32
C THR A 446 2.03 30.32 13.15
N ILE A 447 2.48 29.06 13.11
CA ILE A 447 1.97 27.96 13.91
C ILE A 447 2.91 27.75 15.09
N THR A 448 2.40 27.92 16.31
CA THR A 448 3.15 27.65 17.54
C THR A 448 2.70 26.28 18.09
N PRO A 449 3.60 25.30 18.22
CA PRO A 449 3.29 24.00 18.82
C PRO A 449 2.73 24.14 20.25
N SER A 450 1.85 23.22 20.65
CA SER A 450 1.32 23.20 22.01
C SER A 450 2.44 22.88 23.02
N PRO A 451 2.61 23.65 24.11
CA PRO A 451 3.71 23.46 25.08
C PRO A 451 3.50 22.28 26.05
N ARG A 452 2.53 21.38 25.80
CA ARG A 452 2.19 20.25 26.68
C ARG A 452 3.14 19.07 26.45
N PRO A 453 4.09 18.78 27.36
CA PRO A 453 5.15 17.80 27.11
C PRO A 453 4.63 16.37 27.01
N ASP A 454 3.53 16.06 27.70
CA ASP A 454 2.92 14.72 27.76
C ASP A 454 1.98 14.42 26.57
N SER A 455 1.84 15.35 25.61
CA SER A 455 0.98 15.16 24.44
C SER A 455 1.73 14.50 23.27
N PRO A 456 1.07 13.68 22.44
CA PRO A 456 1.68 13.10 21.23
C PRO A 456 2.28 14.18 20.35
N ARG A 457 3.51 13.95 19.87
CA ARG A 457 4.22 14.93 19.04
C ARG A 457 3.50 15.07 17.68
N PRO A 458 3.18 16.29 17.24
CA PRO A 458 2.69 16.51 15.88
C PRO A 458 3.72 16.04 14.86
N PHE A 459 3.25 15.31 13.85
CA PHE A 459 3.97 14.98 12.62
C PHE A 459 3.73 16.04 11.55
N GLN A 460 2.51 16.57 11.52
CA GLN A 460 2.04 17.57 10.57
C GLN A 460 1.08 18.54 11.25
N TYR A 461 0.85 19.67 10.59
CA TYR A 461 -0.23 20.59 10.88
C TYR A 461 -1.14 20.71 9.66
N ALA A 462 -2.44 20.50 9.87
CA ALA A 462 -3.45 20.61 8.83
C ALA A 462 -4.12 21.98 8.92
N LEU A 463 -3.92 22.81 7.89
CA LEU A 463 -4.42 24.18 7.85
C LEU A 463 -5.73 24.24 7.07
N TYR A 464 -6.77 24.77 7.72
CA TYR A 464 -8.11 24.91 7.20
C TYR A 464 -8.40 26.36 6.83
N HIS A 465 -9.15 26.55 5.74
CA HIS A 465 -9.49 27.85 5.16
C HIS A 465 -11.02 28.07 5.15
N TYR A 466 -11.46 29.28 5.50
CA TYR A 466 -12.87 29.64 5.58
C TYR A 466 -13.15 31.01 4.91
N GLY A 467 -14.31 31.09 4.23
CA GLY A 467 -14.78 32.31 3.57
C GLY A 467 -15.24 33.41 4.54
N THR A 468 -15.91 32.98 5.61
CA THR A 468 -16.43 33.80 6.71
C THR A 468 -15.78 33.39 8.03
N ASP A 469 -16.07 34.11 9.10
CA ASP A 469 -15.74 33.66 10.46
C ASP A 469 -16.41 32.29 10.70
N PRO A 470 -15.65 31.23 11.05
CA PRO A 470 -16.21 29.90 11.28
C PRO A 470 -16.63 29.66 12.73
N GLY A 471 -16.48 30.64 13.63
CA GLY A 471 -16.75 30.50 15.06
C GLY A 471 -15.62 29.86 15.87
N PRO A 472 -15.75 29.81 17.21
CA PRO A 472 -14.63 29.47 18.11
C PRO A 472 -14.15 28.02 18.01
N GLU A 473 -15.01 27.10 17.56
CA GLU A 473 -14.71 25.67 17.39
C GLU A 473 -14.98 25.26 15.93
N PRO A 474 -14.09 25.64 14.99
CA PRO A 474 -14.38 25.54 13.56
C PRO A 474 -14.29 24.09 13.04
N PRO A 475 -15.22 23.64 12.17
CA PRO A 475 -15.27 22.26 11.71
C PRO A 475 -14.12 21.96 10.74
N ALA A 476 -13.19 21.10 11.17
CA ALA A 476 -12.06 20.64 10.37
C ALA A 476 -12.51 19.65 9.27
N ASP A 477 -13.17 20.15 8.22
CA ASP A 477 -13.69 19.34 7.11
C ASP A 477 -12.72 19.22 5.90
N ALA A 478 -13.00 18.26 5.02
CA ALA A 478 -12.16 17.93 3.87
C ALA A 478 -12.05 19.04 2.81
N ALA A 479 -13.13 19.80 2.58
CA ALA A 479 -13.18 20.86 1.57
C ALA A 479 -12.56 22.16 2.08
N ARG A 480 -12.46 22.33 3.40
CA ARG A 480 -11.72 23.43 4.07
C ARG A 480 -10.22 23.15 4.17
N LEU A 481 -9.78 21.89 4.10
CA LEU A 481 -8.37 21.52 4.16
C LEU A 481 -7.59 22.13 2.98
N SER A 482 -6.73 23.09 3.29
CA SER A 482 -5.98 23.89 2.32
C SER A 482 -4.55 23.38 2.12
N THR A 483 -3.86 23.00 3.20
CA THR A 483 -2.49 22.45 3.11
C THR A 483 -2.13 21.58 4.31
N LEU A 484 -1.09 20.76 4.14
CA LEU A 484 -0.45 19.94 5.17
C LEU A 484 1.02 20.36 5.31
N LEU A 485 1.39 20.85 6.50
CA LEU A 485 2.71 21.39 6.80
C LEU A 485 3.47 20.42 7.72
N PRO A 486 4.62 19.85 7.32
CA PRO A 486 5.41 18.96 8.18
C PRO A 486 5.88 19.66 9.45
N ALA A 487 5.80 19.01 10.61
CA ALA A 487 5.88 19.68 11.91
C ALA A 487 7.27 20.22 12.29
N HIS A 488 8.33 19.87 11.56
CA HIS A 488 9.67 20.45 11.66
C HIS A 488 9.89 21.64 10.71
N HIS A 489 9.00 21.87 9.73
CA HIS A 489 8.99 23.05 8.86
C HIS A 489 7.92 24.03 9.34
N LEU A 490 8.19 24.67 10.48
CA LEU A 490 7.36 25.72 11.10
C LEU A 490 7.69 27.13 10.58
N ASP A 491 8.09 27.22 9.32
CA ASP A 491 8.28 28.49 8.62
C ASP A 491 6.95 29.26 8.52
N ARG A 492 7.02 30.58 8.37
CA ARG A 492 5.82 31.42 8.23
C ARG A 492 5.05 31.00 6.98
N PHE A 493 3.83 30.49 7.16
CA PHE A 493 2.98 30.14 6.05
C PHE A 493 2.41 31.41 5.40
N HIS A 494 2.57 31.51 4.08
CA HIS A 494 2.00 32.59 3.29
C HIS A 494 0.86 32.03 2.43
N PRO A 495 -0.42 32.33 2.77
CA PRO A 495 -1.53 31.87 1.96
C PRO A 495 -1.46 32.44 0.52
N PRO A 496 -1.93 31.68 -0.48
CA PRO A 496 -1.95 32.16 -1.85
C PRO A 496 -2.89 33.36 -1.99
N ALA A 497 -2.54 34.32 -2.86
CA ALA A 497 -3.35 35.52 -3.10
C ALA A 497 -4.76 35.23 -3.66
N THR A 498 -5.01 33.99 -4.11
CA THR A 498 -6.30 33.48 -4.59
C THR A 498 -7.15 32.80 -3.51
N ALA A 499 -6.73 32.82 -2.23
CA ALA A 499 -7.49 32.22 -1.13
C ALA A 499 -8.91 32.81 -1.02
N PRO A 500 -9.99 32.00 -1.04
CA PRO A 500 -11.37 32.50 -1.16
C PRO A 500 -11.97 33.07 0.15
N GLY A 501 -11.14 33.70 0.98
CA GLY A 501 -11.54 34.27 2.27
C GLY A 501 -10.35 34.56 3.20
N PRO A 502 -10.53 35.35 4.27
CA PRO A 502 -9.44 35.74 5.16
C PRO A 502 -9.26 34.86 6.40
N TRP A 503 -10.12 33.85 6.63
CA TRP A 503 -10.15 33.11 7.90
C TRP A 503 -9.45 31.75 7.83
N TYR A 504 -8.68 31.44 8.87
CA TYR A 504 -7.86 30.22 8.96
C TYR A 504 -7.92 29.61 10.36
N ALA A 505 -7.89 28.29 10.45
CA ALA A 505 -7.68 27.55 11.69
C ALA A 505 -6.77 26.34 11.41
N VAL A 506 -6.11 25.79 12.43
CA VAL A 506 -5.14 24.70 12.23
C VAL A 506 -5.31 23.59 13.27
N THR A 507 -5.16 22.33 12.87
CA THR A 507 -5.05 21.18 13.78
C THR A 507 -3.63 20.63 13.78
N ALA A 508 -3.21 20.00 14.87
CA ALA A 508 -2.03 19.15 14.92
C ALA A 508 -2.42 17.70 14.59
N VAL A 509 -1.61 17.04 13.77
CA VAL A 509 -1.81 15.63 13.37
C VAL A 509 -0.55 14.83 13.66
N ASP A 510 -0.66 13.68 14.30
CA ASP A 510 0.48 12.78 14.55
C ASP A 510 0.66 11.69 13.48
N ARG A 511 1.64 10.81 13.70
CA ARG A 511 2.04 9.74 12.77
C ARG A 511 1.02 8.62 12.64
N ALA A 512 0.25 8.33 13.69
CA ALA A 512 -0.92 7.47 13.61
C ALA A 512 -2.07 8.11 12.82
N GLY A 513 -1.99 9.43 12.59
CA GLY A 513 -3.01 10.24 11.93
C GLY A 513 -4.07 10.79 12.89
N ARG A 514 -3.93 10.64 14.21
CA ARG A 514 -4.87 11.29 15.16
C ARG A 514 -4.71 12.80 15.07
N GLU A 515 -5.80 13.51 15.29
CA GLU A 515 -5.92 14.92 14.98
C GLU A 515 -6.50 15.69 16.17
N SER A 516 -5.89 16.83 16.51
CA SER A 516 -6.36 17.69 17.58
C SER A 516 -7.68 18.39 17.23
N PRO A 517 -8.41 18.94 18.22
CA PRO A 517 -9.32 20.04 17.97
C PRO A 517 -8.62 21.18 17.21
N ALA A 518 -9.38 21.99 16.48
CA ALA A 518 -8.83 23.15 15.78
C ALA A 518 -8.35 24.22 16.77
N SER A 519 -7.36 25.00 16.37
CA SER A 519 -7.07 26.30 16.99
C SER A 519 -8.30 27.20 16.91
N ALA A 520 -8.38 28.20 17.79
CA ALA A 520 -9.22 29.36 17.54
C ALA A 520 -8.91 29.92 16.14
N PRO A 521 -9.92 30.35 15.35
CA PRO A 521 -9.69 30.86 14.02
C PRO A 521 -9.03 32.25 14.08
N VAL A 522 -8.17 32.54 13.11
CA VAL A 522 -7.59 33.87 12.93
C VAL A 522 -7.95 34.44 11.57
N ARG A 523 -8.20 35.75 11.53
CA ARG A 523 -8.40 36.51 10.30
C ARG A 523 -7.06 37.07 9.86
N LEU A 524 -6.57 36.66 8.69
CA LEU A 524 -5.46 37.32 8.03
C LEU A 524 -6.00 38.51 7.22
N SER A 525 -5.44 39.70 7.44
CA SER A 525 -5.74 40.88 6.63
C SER A 525 -5.28 40.67 5.19
N SER A 526 -6.16 40.96 4.23
CA SER A 526 -5.74 41.20 2.85
C SER A 526 -4.83 42.43 2.79
N ARG A 527 -3.89 42.44 1.83
CA ARG A 527 -3.27 43.68 1.36
C ARG A 527 -4.25 44.50 0.52
#